data_AF-A0A976DY36-F1
#
_entry.id   AF-A0A976DY36-F1
#
_cell.length_a   1.000
_cell.length_b   1.000
_cell.length_c   1.000
_cell.angle_alpha   90.00
_cell.angle_beta   90.00
_cell.angle_gamma   90.00
#
_symmetry.space_group_name_H-M   'P 1'
#
loop_
_entity.id
_entity.type
_entity.pdbx_description
1 polymer ?
#
loop_
_entity_poly.entity_id
_entity_poly.type
_entity_poly.pdbx_seq_one_letter_code
_entity_poly.pdbx_strand_id
1 'polypeptide(L)'
;MFEFPHLPRSAIFLAAGALASAAHAQNLTDLYQAASAYDATYQAAKSQYEANLARAEQGKAGLLPTVGLSATINRTHFENNKPATESSFGARGATLSASQPLYRPANRATATQAERQAEQAKSSLLTAEQDLIVRVSQAYFDVLASQDSLAFVKAQKTAVAEQLAAAKRNFEVGTSTITDTREAQARF
;
A
#
# COMPACT_ATOMS: atom_id res chain seq x y z
N MET A 1 23.35 -30.05 31.60
CA MET A 1 23.32 -29.16 32.77
C MET A 1 23.88 -27.82 32.31
N PHE A 2 23.01 -26.85 32.03
CA PHE A 2 23.21 -25.40 32.16
C PHE A 2 21.86 -24.76 31.79
N GLU A 3 21.30 -24.05 32.76
CA GLU A 3 19.90 -23.64 32.85
C GLU A 3 19.62 -22.35 32.07
N PHE A 4 18.44 -22.29 31.45
CA PHE A 4 17.90 -21.08 30.84
C PHE A 4 17.38 -20.14 31.94
N PRO A 5 17.81 -18.87 32.03
CA PRO A 5 17.19 -17.92 32.94
C PRO A 5 15.79 -17.52 32.42
N HIS A 6 14.78 -17.78 33.24
CA HIS A 6 13.38 -17.51 32.99
C HIS A 6 13.10 -16.04 33.34
N LEU A 7 12.79 -15.22 32.33
CA LEU A 7 12.32 -13.86 32.53
C LEU A 7 10.80 -13.84 32.81
N PRO A 8 10.32 -13.00 33.75
CA PRO A 8 8.95 -13.02 34.22
C PRO A 8 7.95 -12.52 33.17
N ARG A 9 6.94 -13.35 32.88
CA ARG A 9 5.85 -13.15 31.91
C ARG A 9 4.78 -12.13 32.35
N SER A 10 5.12 -11.15 33.18
CA SER A 10 4.14 -10.39 33.96
C SER A 10 4.06 -8.89 33.63
N ALA A 11 4.56 -8.43 32.48
CA ALA A 11 4.67 -7.00 32.18
C ALA A 11 4.05 -6.52 30.86
N ILE A 12 3.24 -7.33 30.17
CA ILE A 12 2.60 -6.93 28.89
C ILE A 12 1.07 -6.97 29.02
N PHE A 13 0.53 -6.43 30.12
CA PHE A 13 -0.90 -6.12 30.24
C PHE A 13 -1.18 -4.62 30.45
N LEU A 14 -0.14 -3.78 30.42
CA LEU A 14 -0.27 -2.33 30.57
C LEU A 14 -0.06 -1.57 29.25
N ALA A 15 -0.52 -2.15 28.13
CA ALA A 15 -0.56 -1.48 26.82
C ALA A 15 -1.99 -1.17 26.34
N ALA A 16 -3.02 -1.60 27.08
CA ALA A 16 -4.43 -1.42 26.69
C ALA A 16 -5.02 -0.06 27.16
N GLY A 17 -4.30 0.73 27.94
CA GLY A 17 -4.80 1.99 28.52
C GLY A 17 -4.43 3.28 27.78
N ALA A 18 -3.53 3.22 26.79
CA ALA A 18 -3.02 4.40 26.10
C ALA A 18 -3.73 4.73 24.76
N LEU A 19 -4.73 3.95 24.37
CA LEU A 19 -5.56 4.22 23.18
C LEU A 19 -6.74 5.17 23.45
N ALA A 20 -6.84 5.73 24.66
CA ALA A 20 -7.90 6.68 25.04
C ALA A 20 -7.54 8.16 24.82
N SER A 21 -6.39 8.47 24.19
CA SER A 21 -5.99 9.85 23.86
C SER A 21 -6.01 10.07 22.35
N ALA A 22 -7.22 10.09 21.78
CA ALA A 22 -7.64 10.92 20.65
C ALA A 22 -9.03 10.45 20.19
N ALA A 23 -10.05 10.65 21.03
CA ALA A 23 -11.40 10.85 20.53
C ALA A 23 -11.48 12.24 19.86
N HIS A 24 -10.57 12.52 18.92
CA HIS A 24 -10.81 13.54 17.93
C HIS A 24 -11.71 12.88 16.91
N ALA A 25 -12.89 13.47 16.67
CA ALA A 25 -13.61 13.22 15.43
C ALA A 25 -12.58 13.37 14.30
N GLN A 26 -12.13 12.26 13.72
CA GLN A 26 -11.10 12.30 12.69
C GLN A 26 -11.75 13.06 11.54
N ASN A 27 -11.30 14.30 11.33
CA ASN A 27 -11.77 15.10 10.21
C ASN A 27 -11.45 14.33 8.94
N LEU A 28 -12.34 14.39 7.95
CA LEU A 28 -12.18 13.70 6.66
C LEU A 28 -10.80 13.97 6.03
N THR A 29 -10.25 15.15 6.26
CA THR A 29 -8.90 15.57 5.85
C THR A 29 -7.77 14.80 6.54
N ASP A 30 -7.90 14.50 7.84
CA ASP A 30 -6.91 13.72 8.58
C ASP A 30 -6.97 12.24 8.17
N LEU A 31 -8.18 11.72 7.93
CA LEU A 31 -8.37 10.36 7.41
C LEU A 31 -7.77 10.22 6.02
N TYR A 32 -7.95 11.22 5.15
CA TYR A 32 -7.34 11.24 3.81
C TYR A 32 -5.82 11.30 3.89
N GLN A 33 -5.24 12.16 4.75
CA GLN A 33 -3.78 12.21 4.92
C GLN A 33 -3.23 10.87 5.43
N ALA A 34 -3.86 10.28 6.45
CA ALA A 34 -3.46 8.97 6.96
C ALA A 34 -3.60 7.87 5.89
N ALA A 35 -4.69 7.89 5.11
CA ALA A 35 -4.93 6.91 4.05
C ALA A 35 -3.95 7.09 2.88
N SER A 36 -3.59 8.31 2.51
CA SER A 36 -2.57 8.55 1.46
C SER A 36 -1.19 8.00 1.84
N ALA A 37 -0.87 7.95 3.13
CA ALA A 37 0.39 7.37 3.62
C ALA A 37 0.38 5.84 3.66
N TYR A 38 -0.78 5.20 3.86
CA TYR A 38 -0.88 3.75 4.12
C TYR A 38 -1.64 2.94 3.06
N ASP A 39 -2.40 3.56 2.16
CA ASP A 39 -3.17 2.84 1.13
C ASP A 39 -2.22 2.21 0.10
N ALA A 40 -2.19 0.89 0.08
CA ALA A 40 -1.33 0.10 -0.79
C ALA A 40 -1.63 0.35 -2.28
N THR A 41 -2.88 0.66 -2.64
CA THR A 41 -3.28 0.91 -4.02
C THR A 41 -2.72 2.25 -4.51
N TYR A 42 -2.83 3.30 -3.69
CA TYR A 42 -2.25 4.61 -3.99
C TYR A 42 -0.72 4.56 -4.06
N GLN A 43 -0.07 3.89 -3.10
CA GLN A 43 1.39 3.75 -3.11
C GLN A 43 1.88 2.94 -4.31
N ALA A 44 1.17 1.87 -4.70
CA ALA A 44 1.49 1.12 -5.92
C ALA A 44 1.37 1.99 -7.17
N ALA A 45 0.31 2.81 -7.28
CA ALA A 45 0.14 3.75 -8.39
C ALA A 45 1.25 4.81 -8.43
N LYS A 46 1.67 5.31 -7.26
CA LYS A 46 2.79 6.26 -7.13
C LYS A 46 4.11 5.64 -7.59
N SER A 47 4.46 4.45 -7.10
CA SER A 47 5.67 3.75 -7.54
C SER A 47 5.63 3.41 -9.03
N GLN A 48 4.46 3.08 -9.57
CA GLN A 48 4.28 2.86 -11.00
C GLN A 48 4.52 4.15 -11.80
N TYR A 49 4.04 5.31 -11.32
CA TYR A 49 4.32 6.60 -11.94
C TYR A 49 5.82 6.92 -11.93
N GLU A 50 6.51 6.76 -10.79
CA GLU A 50 7.95 6.97 -10.68
C GLU A 50 8.75 6.03 -11.61
N ALA A 51 8.34 4.76 -11.73
CA ALA A 51 8.95 3.81 -12.65
C ALA A 51 8.78 4.25 -14.12
N ASN A 52 7.61 4.78 -14.50
CA ASN A 52 7.37 5.28 -15.86
C ASN A 52 8.12 6.60 -16.13
N LEU A 53 8.29 7.44 -15.12
CA LEU A 53 9.13 8.64 -15.22
C LEU A 53 10.60 8.25 -15.48
N ALA A 54 11.13 7.26 -14.75
CA ALA A 54 12.47 6.73 -15.00
C ALA A 54 12.60 6.10 -16.40
N ARG A 55 11.56 5.41 -16.89
CA ARG A 55 11.52 4.90 -18.27
C ARG A 55 11.51 6.01 -19.32
N ALA A 56 10.82 7.12 -19.05
CA ALA A 56 10.84 8.29 -19.94
C ALA A 56 12.25 8.88 -20.06
N GLU A 57 12.97 9.01 -18.94
CA GLU A 57 14.36 9.46 -18.94
C GLU A 57 15.30 8.48 -19.66
N GLN A 58 15.09 7.17 -19.50
CA GLN A 58 15.81 6.15 -20.28
C GLN A 58 15.53 6.26 -21.79
N GLY A 59 14.28 6.54 -22.17
CA GLY A 59 13.90 6.78 -23.56
C GLY A 59 14.62 7.99 -24.17
N LYS A 60 14.80 9.06 -23.38
CA LYS A 60 15.57 10.25 -23.77
C LYS A 60 17.07 9.99 -23.87
N ALA A 61 17.62 9.06 -23.08
CA ALA A 61 19.05 8.75 -23.10
C ALA A 61 19.56 8.32 -24.49
N GLY A 62 18.70 7.74 -25.33
CA GLY A 62 19.03 7.40 -26.72
C GLY A 62 19.27 8.60 -27.65
N LEU A 63 18.92 9.82 -27.23
CA LEU A 63 19.19 11.07 -27.94
C LEU A 63 20.45 11.79 -27.40
N LEU A 64 20.95 11.36 -26.25
CA LEU A 64 22.12 11.95 -25.60
C LEU A 64 23.41 11.27 -26.10
N PRO A 65 24.57 11.95 -26.01
CA PRO A 65 25.86 11.31 -26.24
C PRO A 65 26.08 10.22 -25.20
N THR A 66 26.51 9.04 -25.66
CA THR A 66 26.95 7.94 -24.81
C THR A 66 28.46 8.02 -24.66
N VAL A 67 28.97 7.89 -23.45
CA VAL A 67 30.41 7.89 -23.16
C VAL A 67 30.74 6.59 -22.43
N GLY A 68 31.68 5.83 -22.98
CA GLY A 68 32.12 4.56 -22.44
C GLY A 68 33.63 4.56 -22.19
N LEU A 69 34.04 4.10 -21.02
CA LEU A 69 35.42 3.80 -20.70
C LEU A 69 35.59 2.28 -20.66
N SER A 70 36.56 1.78 -21.41
CA SER A 70 36.93 0.37 -21.42
C SER A 70 38.42 0.23 -21.13
N ALA A 71 38.78 -0.79 -20.37
CA ALA A 71 40.17 -1.17 -20.12
C ALA A 71 40.33 -2.67 -20.35
N THR A 72 41.36 -3.04 -21.08
CA THR A 72 41.61 -4.43 -21.47
C THR A 72 43.04 -4.81 -21.13
N ILE A 73 43.19 -6.03 -20.59
CA ILE A 73 44.48 -6.67 -20.37
C ILE A 73 44.38 -8.02 -21.05
N ASN A 74 45.20 -8.24 -22.06
CA ASN A 74 45.25 -9.48 -22.82
C ASN A 74 46.64 -10.10 -22.66
N ARG A 75 46.68 -11.42 -22.47
CA ARG A 75 47.92 -12.20 -22.47
C ARG A 75 47.77 -13.31 -23.47
N THR A 76 48.60 -13.29 -24.50
CA THR A 76 48.60 -14.29 -25.55
C THR A 76 49.85 -15.13 -25.42
N HIS A 77 49.66 -16.43 -25.22
CA HIS A 77 50.74 -17.41 -25.24
C HIS A 77 50.75 -18.06 -26.62
N PHE A 78 51.89 -18.00 -27.28
CA PHE A 78 52.10 -18.64 -28.58
C PHE A 78 53.08 -19.79 -28.39
N GLU A 79 52.59 -21.01 -28.56
CA GLU A 79 53.39 -22.23 -28.55
C GLU A 79 53.51 -22.75 -29.99
N ASN A 80 54.75 -22.83 -30.49
CA ASN A 80 55.04 -23.34 -31.82
C ASN A 80 55.82 -24.65 -31.70
N ASN A 81 55.36 -25.74 -32.32
CA ASN A 81 55.88 -27.08 -32.00
C ASN A 81 57.16 -27.46 -32.79
N LYS A 82 57.52 -26.74 -33.88
CA LYS A 82 58.79 -26.92 -34.62
C LYS A 82 59.16 -25.65 -35.40
N PRO A 83 60.20 -24.88 -35.01
CA PRO A 83 61.03 -25.01 -33.82
C PRO A 83 60.28 -24.62 -32.54
N ALA A 84 60.67 -25.22 -31.41
CA ALA A 84 60.05 -24.97 -30.10
C ALA A 84 60.44 -23.58 -29.56
N THR A 85 59.59 -22.59 -29.85
CA THR A 85 59.72 -21.24 -29.32
C THR A 85 58.43 -20.88 -28.61
N GLU A 86 58.51 -20.68 -27.30
CA GLU A 86 57.41 -20.12 -26.50
C GLU A 86 57.56 -18.60 -26.45
N SER A 87 56.54 -17.86 -26.89
CA SER A 87 56.52 -16.40 -26.78
C SER A 87 55.24 -15.95 -26.12
N SER A 88 55.37 -15.22 -25.01
CA SER A 88 54.25 -14.63 -24.28
C SER A 88 54.18 -13.13 -24.58
N PHE A 89 53.10 -12.68 -25.20
CA PHE A 89 52.83 -11.27 -25.43
C PHE A 89 51.74 -10.77 -24.48
N GLY A 90 52.02 -9.70 -23.75
CA GLY A 90 51.03 -8.98 -22.95
C GLY A 90 50.64 -7.69 -23.65
N ALA A 91 49.34 -7.45 -23.82
CA ALA A 91 48.79 -6.18 -24.28
C ALA A 91 47.92 -5.58 -23.18
N ARG A 92 48.08 -4.29 -22.92
CA ARG A 92 47.23 -3.53 -22.00
C ARG A 92 46.77 -2.28 -22.72
N GLY A 93 45.49 -1.97 -22.66
CA GLY A 93 44.91 -0.80 -23.29
C GLY A 93 43.79 -0.21 -22.44
N ALA A 94 43.62 1.10 -22.54
CA ALA A 94 42.43 1.78 -22.06
C ALA A 94 41.88 2.64 -23.20
N THR A 95 40.58 2.60 -23.42
CA THR A 95 39.90 3.32 -24.50
C THR A 95 38.72 4.07 -23.92
N LEU A 96 38.73 5.38 -24.08
CA LEU A 96 37.59 6.26 -23.84
C LEU A 96 36.93 6.55 -25.19
N SER A 97 35.65 6.22 -25.34
CA SER A 97 34.89 6.44 -26.56
C SER A 97 33.60 7.20 -26.26
N ALA A 98 33.28 8.20 -27.08
CA ALA A 98 32.00 8.90 -27.03
C ALA A 98 31.27 8.75 -28.37
N SER A 99 29.96 8.47 -28.34
CA SER A 99 29.13 8.33 -29.53
C SER A 99 27.83 9.12 -29.38
N GLN A 100 27.57 10.04 -30.31
CA GLN A 100 26.37 10.85 -30.36
C GLN A 100 25.64 10.68 -31.69
N PRO A 101 24.35 10.28 -31.69
CA PRO A 101 23.57 10.22 -32.91
C PRO A 101 23.15 11.64 -33.35
N LEU A 102 23.62 12.08 -34.53
CA LEU A 102 23.21 13.39 -35.09
C LEU A 102 21.80 13.38 -35.68
N TYR A 103 21.39 12.27 -36.31
CA TYR A 103 20.07 12.14 -36.90
C TYR A 103 19.56 10.70 -36.85
N ARG A 104 18.58 10.42 -35.98
CA ARG A 104 17.90 9.12 -35.87
C ARG A 104 16.42 9.31 -35.54
N PRO A 105 15.49 9.22 -36.51
CA PRO A 105 14.06 9.41 -36.26
C PRO A 105 13.48 8.34 -35.32
N ALA A 106 13.99 7.11 -35.36
CA ALA A 106 13.57 6.03 -34.46
C ALA A 106 13.78 6.39 -32.98
N ASN A 107 14.95 6.92 -32.61
CA ASN A 107 15.25 7.31 -31.22
C ASN A 107 14.33 8.45 -30.75
N ARG A 108 14.01 9.40 -31.65
CA ARG A 108 13.04 10.47 -31.35
C ARG A 108 11.64 9.92 -31.10
N ALA A 109 11.18 8.98 -31.94
CA ALA A 109 9.89 8.34 -31.75
C ALA A 109 9.83 7.58 -30.41
N THR A 110 10.88 6.86 -30.04
CA THR A 110 10.98 6.16 -28.75
C THR A 110 10.94 7.15 -27.57
N ALA A 111 11.67 8.26 -27.64
CA ALA A 111 11.64 9.28 -26.59
C ALA A 111 10.25 9.89 -26.42
N THR A 112 9.59 10.30 -27.52
CA THR A 112 8.22 10.82 -27.48
C THR A 112 7.23 9.78 -26.96
N GLN A 113 7.36 8.51 -27.36
CA GLN A 113 6.52 7.43 -26.85
C GLN A 113 6.67 7.26 -25.34
N ALA A 114 7.90 7.30 -24.83
CA ALA A 114 8.18 7.16 -23.40
C ALA A 114 7.64 8.37 -22.60
N GLU A 115 7.70 9.58 -23.15
CA GLU A 115 7.04 10.77 -22.57
C GLU A 115 5.52 10.61 -22.51
N ARG A 116 4.89 10.12 -23.57
CA ARG A 116 3.44 9.84 -23.58
C ARG A 116 3.05 8.78 -22.55
N GLN A 117 3.88 7.76 -22.35
CA GLN A 117 3.66 6.75 -21.31
C GLN A 117 3.77 7.34 -19.89
N ALA A 118 4.68 8.28 -19.65
CA ALA A 118 4.76 8.98 -18.37
C ALA A 118 3.50 9.85 -18.11
N GLU A 119 2.98 10.54 -19.14
CA GLU A 119 1.73 11.31 -19.02
C GLU A 119 0.51 10.41 -18.76
N GLN A 120 0.47 9.24 -19.40
CA GLN A 120 -0.54 8.23 -19.11
C GLN A 120 -0.45 7.74 -17.65
N ALA A 121 0.75 7.44 -17.17
CA ALA A 121 0.97 7.01 -15.79
C ALA A 121 0.59 8.08 -14.77
N LYS A 122 0.84 9.36 -15.08
CA LYS A 122 0.36 10.50 -14.28
C LYS A 122 -1.15 10.54 -14.21
N SER A 123 -1.83 10.34 -15.33
CA SER A 123 -3.30 10.28 -15.36
C SER A 123 -3.83 9.12 -14.50
N SER A 124 -3.17 7.95 -14.55
CA SER A 124 -3.51 6.82 -13.68
C SER A 124 -3.28 7.11 -12.19
N LEU A 125 -2.24 7.86 -11.84
CA LEU A 125 -2.02 8.31 -10.47
C LEU A 125 -3.17 9.21 -9.99
N LEU A 126 -3.59 10.18 -10.81
CA LEU A 126 -4.72 11.05 -10.49
C LEU A 126 -6.03 10.27 -10.33
N THR A 127 -6.27 9.25 -11.16
CA THR A 127 -7.42 8.34 -10.97
C THR A 127 -7.34 7.62 -9.63
N ALA A 128 -6.17 7.07 -9.27
CA ALA A 128 -6.00 6.39 -7.99
C ALA A 128 -6.20 7.32 -6.78
N GLU A 129 -5.81 8.60 -6.89
CA GLU A 129 -6.10 9.63 -5.89
C GLU A 129 -7.60 9.87 -5.76
N GLN A 130 -8.31 10.01 -6.88
CA GLN A 130 -9.75 10.22 -6.86
C GLN A 130 -10.49 9.01 -6.27
N ASP A 131 -10.07 7.79 -6.60
CA ASP A 131 -10.63 6.56 -6.05
C ASP A 131 -10.38 6.46 -4.55
N LEU A 132 -9.21 6.88 -4.07
CA LEU A 132 -8.90 6.93 -2.64
C LEU A 132 -9.88 7.85 -1.90
N ILE A 133 -10.14 9.05 -2.44
CA ILE A 133 -11.10 10.00 -1.87
C ILE A 133 -12.49 9.37 -1.75
N VAL A 134 -12.96 8.70 -2.81
CA VAL A 134 -14.29 8.05 -2.83
C VAL A 134 -14.34 6.91 -1.81
N ARG A 135 -13.34 6.04 -1.76
CA ARG A 135 -13.30 4.91 -0.80
C ARG A 135 -13.30 5.39 0.65
N VAL A 136 -12.49 6.40 0.96
CA VAL A 136 -12.42 7.00 2.31
C VAL A 136 -13.78 7.61 2.69
N SER A 137 -14.40 8.33 1.76
CA SER A 137 -15.70 8.95 2.01
C SER A 137 -16.80 7.92 2.24
N GLN A 138 -16.85 6.87 1.41
CA GLN A 138 -17.83 5.78 1.55
C GLN A 138 -17.65 5.05 2.88
N ALA A 139 -16.41 4.66 3.21
CA ALA A 139 -16.12 3.96 4.47
C ALA A 139 -16.50 4.81 5.70
N TYR A 140 -16.30 6.13 5.65
CA TYR A 140 -16.72 7.04 6.71
C TYR A 140 -18.24 7.04 6.90
N PHE A 141 -19.01 7.17 5.81
CA PHE A 141 -20.47 7.18 5.88
C PHE A 141 -21.07 5.81 6.25
N ASP A 142 -20.45 4.71 5.82
CA ASP A 142 -20.87 3.36 6.20
C ASP A 142 -20.71 3.12 7.71
N VAL A 143 -19.63 3.64 8.31
CA VAL A 143 -19.41 3.59 9.76
C VAL A 143 -20.47 4.43 10.48
N LEU A 144 -20.77 5.64 9.99
CA LEU A 144 -21.79 6.51 10.58
C LEU A 144 -23.19 5.84 10.53
N ALA A 145 -23.57 5.30 9.38
CA ALA A 145 -24.84 4.59 9.20
C ALA A 145 -24.94 3.35 10.11
N SER A 146 -23.83 2.64 10.32
CA SER A 146 -23.77 1.49 11.23
C SER A 146 -23.93 1.91 12.70
N GLN A 147 -23.39 3.07 13.08
CA GLN A 147 -23.57 3.64 14.43
C GLN A 147 -25.03 4.04 14.67
N ASP A 148 -25.68 4.69 13.71
CA ASP A 148 -27.09 5.07 13.79
C ASP A 148 -28.00 3.84 13.87
N SER A 149 -27.72 2.81 13.07
CA SER A 149 -28.44 1.53 13.10
C SER A 149 -28.29 0.85 14.47
N LEU A 150 -27.09 0.86 15.04
CA LEU A 150 -26.84 0.30 16.37
C LEU A 150 -27.58 1.08 17.46
N ALA A 151 -27.63 2.42 17.37
CA ALA A 151 -28.38 3.26 18.29
C ALA A 151 -29.88 2.96 18.22
N PHE A 152 -30.43 2.83 17.02
CA PHE A 152 -31.83 2.46 16.79
C PHE A 152 -32.18 1.09 17.39
N VAL A 153 -31.36 0.06 17.12
CA VAL A 153 -31.58 -1.30 17.64
C VAL A 153 -31.51 -1.32 19.18
N LYS A 154 -30.58 -0.56 19.78
CA LYS A 154 -30.50 -0.41 21.24
C LYS A 154 -31.75 0.26 21.81
N ALA A 155 -32.23 1.33 21.19
CA ALA A 155 -33.44 2.02 21.63
C ALA A 155 -34.68 1.11 21.53
N GLN A 156 -34.81 0.36 20.43
CA GLN A 156 -35.88 -0.62 20.26
C GLN A 156 -35.82 -1.72 21.32
N LYS A 157 -34.63 -2.26 21.61
CA LYS A 157 -34.45 -3.24 22.69
C LYS A 157 -34.89 -2.71 24.05
N THR A 158 -34.54 -1.46 24.38
CA THR A 158 -34.97 -0.82 25.63
C THR A 158 -36.49 -0.64 25.67
N ALA A 159 -37.11 -0.18 24.58
CA ALA A 159 -38.57 -0.02 24.52
C ALA A 159 -39.31 -1.35 24.68
N VAL A 160 -38.84 -2.42 24.03
CA VAL A 160 -39.41 -3.76 24.19
C VAL A 160 -39.19 -4.27 25.63
N ALA A 161 -38.04 -3.97 26.26
CA ALA A 161 -37.74 -4.31 27.66
C ALA A 161 -38.76 -3.69 28.62
N GLU A 162 -39.05 -2.41 28.42
CA GLU A 162 -40.04 -1.68 29.22
C GLU A 162 -41.45 -2.24 29.02
N GLN A 163 -41.83 -2.57 27.78
CA GLN A 163 -43.12 -3.20 27.48
C GLN A 163 -43.25 -4.57 28.17
N LEU A 164 -42.21 -5.40 28.11
CA LEU A 164 -42.20 -6.71 28.79
C LEU A 164 -42.25 -6.55 30.32
N ALA A 165 -41.56 -5.56 30.88
CA ALA A 165 -41.61 -5.26 32.31
C ALA A 165 -43.00 -4.76 32.75
N ALA A 166 -43.67 -3.94 31.93
CA ALA A 166 -45.04 -3.51 32.18
C ALA A 166 -46.03 -4.68 32.11
N ALA A 167 -45.90 -5.57 31.12
CA ALA A 167 -46.72 -6.76 30.99
C ALA A 167 -46.55 -7.73 32.18
N LYS A 168 -45.31 -7.94 32.65
CA LYS A 168 -45.03 -8.74 33.87
C LYS A 168 -45.63 -8.12 35.12
N ARG A 169 -45.50 -6.80 35.30
CA ARG A 169 -46.14 -6.09 36.42
C ARG A 169 -47.65 -6.27 36.39
N ASN A 170 -48.30 -6.08 35.25
CA ASN A 170 -49.75 -6.29 35.09
C ASN A 170 -50.19 -7.74 35.34
N PHE A 171 -49.35 -8.72 35.01
CA PHE A 171 -49.58 -10.13 35.35
C PHE A 171 -49.52 -10.36 36.87
N GLU A 172 -48.55 -9.78 37.57
CA GLU A 172 -48.40 -9.89 39.03
C GLU A 172 -49.54 -9.23 39.82
N VAL A 173 -50.16 -8.16 39.29
CA VAL A 173 -51.33 -7.53 39.92
C VAL A 173 -52.65 -8.29 39.64
N GLY A 174 -52.61 -9.42 38.95
CA GLY A 174 -53.74 -10.36 38.83
C GLY A 174 -54.75 -10.04 37.72
N THR A 175 -54.35 -9.35 36.64
CA THR A 175 -55.28 -8.93 35.56
C THR A 175 -54.96 -9.49 34.17
N SER A 176 -54.00 -10.42 33.99
CA SER A 176 -53.77 -11.06 32.69
C SER A 176 -53.22 -12.49 32.74
N THR A 177 -53.35 -13.24 31.63
CA THR A 177 -53.22 -14.72 31.55
C THR A 177 -51.81 -15.15 31.14
N ILE A 178 -51.33 -16.31 31.64
CA ILE A 178 -49.95 -16.83 31.49
C ILE A 178 -49.46 -17.02 30.04
N THR A 179 -50.38 -16.96 29.07
CA THR A 179 -50.11 -17.08 27.64
C THR A 179 -49.47 -15.81 27.06
N ASP A 180 -49.90 -14.61 27.48
CA ASP A 180 -49.38 -13.33 26.96
C ASP A 180 -47.93 -13.06 27.39
N THR A 181 -47.54 -13.54 28.57
CA THR A 181 -46.17 -13.40 29.08
C THR A 181 -45.18 -14.27 28.29
N ARG A 182 -45.60 -15.43 27.77
CA ARG A 182 -44.76 -16.28 26.92
C ARG A 182 -44.60 -15.74 25.51
N GLU A 183 -45.63 -15.07 24.97
CA GLU A 183 -45.57 -14.46 23.64
C GLU A 183 -44.69 -13.21 23.61
N ALA A 184 -44.71 -12.40 24.68
CA ALA A 184 -43.80 -11.27 24.85
C ALA A 184 -42.33 -11.71 25.03
N GLN A 185 -42.08 -12.86 25.67
CA GLN A 185 -40.74 -13.40 25.91
C GLN A 185 -40.13 -14.08 24.67
N ALA A 186 -40.96 -14.52 23.71
CA ALA A 186 -40.52 -15.06 22.42
C ALA A 186 -40.20 -13.98 21.37
N ARG A 187 -40.68 -12.74 21.58
CA ARG A 187 -40.39 -11.57 20.74
C ARG A 187 -39.14 -10.80 21.15
N PHE A 188 -38.52 -11.22 22.24
CA PHE A 188 -37.29 -10.68 22.81
C PHE A 188 -36.06 -11.45 22.33
#